data_AF-A0A7W6DHQ8-F1
#
_entry.id   AF-A0A7W6DHQ8-F1
#
_cell.length_a   1.000
_cell.length_b   1.000
_cell.length_c   1.000
_cell.angle_alpha   90.00
_cell.angle_beta   90.00
_cell.angle_gamma   90.00
#
_symmetry.space_group_name_H-M   'P 1'
#
loop_
_entity.id
_entity.type
_entity.pdbx_description
1 polymer ?
#
loop_
_entity_poly.entity_id
_entity_poly.type
_entity_poly.pdbx_seq_one_letter_code
_entity_poly.pdbx_strand_id
1 'polypeptide(L)'
;MADIWIQGSFAFRCTAAECALIEEVANAGYALANDDAPDPPSAALLAAFPPDDANARWSGFREAFNDPEFPTIGADFIAETCPDDPSARIVCFASMDDFDAAAIAVVIQRCCPETLAKGPIGFEWAMTCSKPRIGEFGGGWCAIFADRIEIDATNEALSRALAGDGN
;
A
#
# COMPACT_ATOMS: atom_id res chain seq x y z
N MET A 1 -19.22 5.81 -21.75
CA MET A 1 -18.45 5.26 -20.62
C MET A 1 -18.62 6.19 -19.42
N ALA A 2 -18.56 5.66 -18.20
CA ALA A 2 -18.29 6.45 -17.00
C ALA A 2 -16.95 5.92 -16.47
N ASP A 3 -16.18 6.80 -15.87
CA ASP A 3 -14.85 6.51 -15.35
C ASP A 3 -15.00 6.36 -13.84
N ILE A 4 -14.29 5.39 -13.27
CA ILE A 4 -14.30 5.07 -11.85
C ILE A 4 -12.87 5.18 -11.39
N TRP A 5 -12.68 5.85 -10.25
CA TRP A 5 -11.36 6.11 -9.68
C TRP A 5 -11.34 5.73 -8.21
N ILE A 6 -10.22 5.16 -7.78
CA ILE A 6 -9.92 4.96 -6.37
C ILE A 6 -8.91 6.02 -5.97
N GLN A 7 -9.22 6.76 -4.91
CA GLN A 7 -8.47 7.92 -4.48
C GLN A 7 -8.09 7.76 -3.01
N GLY A 8 -6.92 8.23 -2.65
CA GLY A 8 -6.44 8.17 -1.27
C GLY A 8 -5.24 9.06 -1.08
N SER A 9 -5.07 9.57 0.13
CA SER A 9 -3.87 10.28 0.51
C SER A 9 -3.68 10.21 2.02
N PHE A 10 -2.49 9.77 2.45
CA PHE A 10 -2.13 9.74 3.85
C PHE A 10 -0.62 9.78 4.01
N ALA A 11 -0.18 10.12 5.22
CA ALA A 11 1.24 10.14 5.56
C ALA A 11 1.47 9.60 6.97
N PHE A 12 2.64 9.03 7.21
CA PHE A 12 3.08 8.59 8.52
C PHE A 12 4.59 8.77 8.70
N ARG A 13 5.04 8.70 9.95
CA ARG A 13 6.46 8.76 10.31
C ARG A 13 7.03 7.34 10.35
N CYS A 14 8.19 7.14 9.73
CA CYS A 14 8.95 5.88 9.80
C CYS A 14 10.45 6.13 10.00
N THR A 15 11.23 5.08 10.19
CA THR A 15 12.69 5.21 10.23
C THR A 15 13.26 5.48 8.84
N ALA A 16 14.49 6.00 8.77
CA ALA A 16 15.18 6.18 7.49
C ALA A 16 15.42 4.84 6.75
N ALA A 17 15.63 3.73 7.47
CA ALA A 17 15.82 2.42 6.86
C ALA A 17 14.53 1.86 6.27
N GLU A 18 13.41 2.00 6.98
CA GLU A 18 12.09 1.61 6.48
C GLU A 18 11.70 2.44 5.25
N CYS A 19 11.98 3.74 5.27
CA CYS A 19 11.76 4.64 4.12
C CYS A 19 12.55 4.20 2.88
N ALA A 20 13.85 3.92 3.04
CA ALA A 20 14.70 3.46 1.95
C ALA A 20 14.22 2.12 1.37
N LEU A 21 13.69 1.23 2.22
CA LEU A 21 13.12 -0.03 1.76
C LEU A 21 11.81 0.18 0.98
N ILE A 22 10.94 1.10 1.39
CA ILE A 22 9.74 1.46 0.62
C ILE A 22 10.13 2.09 -0.73
N GLU A 23 11.14 2.97 -0.76
CA GLU A 23 11.67 3.54 -2.00
C GLU A 23 12.15 2.46 -2.97
N GLU A 24 12.87 1.45 -2.47
CA GLU A 24 13.30 0.31 -3.27
C GLU A 24 12.11 -0.46 -3.84
N VAL A 25 11.08 -0.73 -3.03
CA VAL A 25 9.84 -1.39 -3.45
C VAL A 25 9.11 -0.59 -4.53
N ALA A 26 8.97 0.72 -4.37
CA ALA A 26 8.30 1.59 -5.34
C ALA A 26 9.04 1.60 -6.69
N ASN A 27 10.37 1.74 -6.66
CA ASN A 27 11.19 1.72 -7.87
C ASN A 27 11.19 0.35 -8.56
N ALA A 28 11.28 -0.73 -7.79
CA ALA A 28 11.24 -2.09 -8.31
C ALA A 28 9.88 -2.41 -8.95
N GLY A 29 8.77 -2.07 -8.28
CA GLY A 29 7.42 -2.25 -8.81
C GLY A 29 7.23 -1.48 -10.13
N TYR A 30 7.68 -0.23 -10.18
CA TYR A 30 7.63 0.58 -11.41
C TYR A 30 8.45 -0.05 -12.55
N ALA A 31 9.68 -0.48 -12.29
CA ALA A 31 10.51 -1.10 -13.33
C ALA A 31 9.87 -2.40 -13.84
N LEU A 32 9.42 -3.26 -12.93
CA LEU A 32 8.80 -4.54 -13.27
C LEU A 32 7.50 -4.38 -14.07
N ALA A 33 6.67 -3.40 -13.74
CA ALA A 33 5.43 -3.12 -14.46
C ALA A 33 5.64 -2.54 -15.87
N ASN A 34 6.82 -1.99 -16.15
CA ASN A 34 7.21 -1.44 -17.46
C ASN A 34 8.09 -2.42 -18.27
N ASP A 35 8.19 -3.69 -17.86
CA ASP A 35 9.09 -4.69 -18.44
C ASP A 35 10.58 -4.28 -18.43
N ASP A 36 10.95 -3.36 -17.54
CA ASP A 36 12.33 -2.95 -17.31
C ASP A 36 13.03 -3.88 -16.30
N ALA A 37 14.35 -3.95 -16.38
CA ALA A 37 15.16 -4.68 -15.40
C ALA A 37 15.38 -3.81 -14.16
N PRO A 38 14.83 -4.16 -12.97
CA PRO A 38 15.14 -3.44 -11.74
C PRO A 38 16.58 -3.68 -11.32
N ASP A 39 17.12 -2.77 -10.52
CA ASP A 39 18.38 -3.00 -9.83
C ASP A 39 18.31 -4.28 -8.97
N PRO A 40 19.43 -4.98 -8.73
CA PRO A 40 19.41 -6.17 -7.88
C PRO A 40 18.82 -5.89 -6.49
N PRO A 41 17.91 -6.74 -5.99
CA PRO A 41 17.24 -6.49 -4.72
C PRO A 41 18.24 -6.50 -3.56
N SER A 42 18.06 -5.59 -2.63
CA SER A 42 18.85 -5.49 -1.41
C SER A 42 18.58 -6.67 -0.47
N ALA A 43 19.48 -6.87 0.49
CA ALA A 43 19.28 -7.87 1.53
C ALA A 43 18.04 -7.56 2.40
N ALA A 44 17.69 -6.27 2.56
CA ALA A 44 16.51 -5.86 3.30
C ALA A 44 15.23 -6.20 2.53
N LEU A 45 15.21 -5.97 1.21
CA LEU A 45 14.08 -6.35 0.36
C LEU A 45 13.89 -7.87 0.32
N LEU A 46 14.97 -8.64 0.16
CA LEU A 46 14.89 -10.11 0.20
C LEU A 46 14.44 -10.65 1.58
N ALA A 47 14.72 -9.94 2.67
CA ALA A 47 14.24 -10.32 4.00
C ALA A 47 12.74 -10.00 4.18
N ALA A 48 12.28 -8.86 3.66
CA ALA A 48 10.87 -8.45 3.71
C ALA A 48 10.00 -9.30 2.77
N PHE A 49 10.53 -9.64 1.59
CA PHE A 49 9.88 -10.41 0.54
C PHE A 49 10.74 -11.63 0.16
N PRO A 50 10.76 -12.69 1.00
CA PRO A 50 11.59 -13.87 0.76
C PRO A 50 11.22 -14.56 -0.55
N PRO A 51 12.19 -14.83 -1.46
CA PRO A 51 11.90 -15.53 -2.70
C PRO A 51 11.61 -17.01 -2.48
N ASP A 52 10.78 -17.58 -3.33
CA ASP A 52 10.45 -19.02 -3.33
C ASP A 52 11.60 -19.87 -3.90
N ASP A 53 12.41 -19.29 -4.81
CA ASP A 53 13.61 -19.89 -5.38
C ASP A 53 14.76 -18.88 -5.39
N ALA A 54 15.97 -19.31 -5.02
CA ALA A 54 17.17 -18.47 -5.02
C ALA A 54 17.52 -17.87 -6.40
N ASN A 55 17.09 -18.50 -7.48
CA ASN A 55 17.23 -18.01 -8.86
C ASN A 55 16.09 -17.07 -9.28
N ALA A 56 14.96 -17.07 -8.56
CA ALA A 56 13.81 -16.20 -8.80
C ALA A 56 13.70 -15.14 -7.69
N ARG A 57 14.71 -14.27 -7.60
CA ARG A 57 14.86 -13.29 -6.48
C ARG A 57 13.67 -12.35 -6.26
N TRP A 58 12.82 -12.16 -7.26
CA TRP A 58 11.62 -11.30 -7.21
C TRP A 58 10.31 -12.06 -6.98
N SER A 59 10.34 -13.39 -6.86
CA SER A 59 9.13 -14.22 -6.68
C SER A 59 8.32 -13.78 -5.47
N GLY A 60 8.94 -13.74 -4.29
CA GLY A 60 8.26 -13.33 -3.06
C GLY A 60 7.77 -11.88 -3.06
N PHE A 61 8.41 -11.01 -3.85
CA PHE A 61 7.94 -9.64 -4.06
C PHE A 61 6.66 -9.65 -4.90
N ARG A 62 6.67 -10.32 -6.05
CA ARG A 62 5.51 -10.39 -6.96
C ARG A 62 4.29 -11.03 -6.31
N GLU A 63 4.48 -12.16 -5.63
CA GLU A 63 3.41 -12.90 -4.97
C GLU A 63 2.79 -12.14 -3.77
N ALA A 64 3.42 -11.05 -3.32
CA ALA A 64 2.87 -10.19 -2.28
C ALA A 64 1.78 -9.22 -2.80
N PHE A 65 1.67 -9.02 -4.12
CA PHE A 65 0.68 -8.15 -4.74
C PHE A 65 -0.48 -8.97 -5.32
N ASN A 66 -1.65 -8.35 -5.44
CA ASN A 66 -2.83 -8.99 -6.04
C ASN A 66 -2.62 -9.35 -7.52
N ASP A 67 -1.81 -8.56 -8.23
CA ASP A 67 -1.38 -8.81 -9.60
C ASP A 67 0.15 -9.04 -9.63
N PRO A 68 0.62 -10.30 -9.68
CA PRO A 68 2.05 -10.61 -9.75
C PRO A 68 2.74 -10.16 -11.04
N GLU A 69 1.99 -9.92 -12.13
CA GLU A 69 2.52 -9.39 -13.39
C GLU A 69 2.76 -7.88 -13.28
N PHE A 70 1.92 -7.17 -12.53
CA PHE A 70 2.01 -5.73 -12.29
C PHE A 70 2.10 -5.38 -10.79
N PRO A 71 3.23 -5.68 -10.11
CA PRO A 71 3.39 -5.49 -8.66
C PRO A 71 3.66 -4.02 -8.29
N THR A 72 2.71 -3.13 -8.57
CA THR A 72 2.79 -1.70 -8.25
C THR A 72 2.06 -1.37 -6.95
N ILE A 73 2.44 -0.26 -6.32
CA ILE A 73 1.81 0.24 -5.09
C ILE A 73 0.43 0.86 -5.41
N GLY A 74 0.20 1.28 -6.66
CA GLY A 74 -1.00 2.02 -7.04
C GLY A 74 -1.07 3.40 -6.37
N ALA A 75 0.06 4.06 -6.14
CA ALA A 75 0.09 5.44 -5.64
C ALA A 75 1.44 6.09 -5.88
N ASP A 76 1.45 7.42 -5.93
CA ASP A 76 2.68 8.19 -5.82
C ASP A 76 3.26 8.00 -4.42
N PHE A 77 4.57 7.71 -4.36
CA PHE A 77 5.32 7.64 -3.12
C PHE A 77 6.20 8.88 -2.97
N ILE A 78 6.04 9.58 -1.85
CA ILE A 78 6.81 10.78 -1.52
C ILE A 78 7.44 10.60 -0.15
N ALA A 79 8.73 10.89 -0.03
CA ALA A 79 9.46 10.84 1.23
C ALA A 79 10.13 12.17 1.54
N GLU A 80 9.98 12.63 2.78
CA GLU A 80 10.59 13.86 3.28
C GLU A 80 11.32 13.60 4.60
N THR A 81 12.31 14.44 4.91
CA THR A 81 12.95 14.44 6.24
C THR A 81 11.99 15.04 7.26
N CYS A 82 11.81 14.39 8.40
CA CYS A 82 10.98 14.94 9.47
C CYS A 82 11.64 16.21 10.05
N PRO A 83 10.96 17.37 10.04
CA PRO A 83 11.56 18.64 10.48
C PRO A 83 12.03 18.62 11.95
N ASP A 84 11.29 17.90 12.80
CA ASP A 84 11.55 17.83 14.24
C ASP A 84 12.48 16.67 14.63
N ASP A 85 12.79 15.77 13.70
CA ASP A 85 13.62 14.59 13.94
C ASP A 85 14.35 14.17 12.65
N PRO A 86 15.61 14.59 12.46
CA PRO A 86 16.40 14.25 11.28
C PRO A 86 16.61 12.74 11.06
N SER A 87 16.42 11.92 12.10
CA SER A 87 16.55 10.46 12.01
C SER A 87 15.29 9.77 11.47
N ALA A 88 14.16 10.48 11.48
CA ALA A 88 12.88 10.00 10.98
C ALA A 88 12.60 10.53 9.55
N ARG A 89 11.70 9.82 8.87
CA ARG A 89 11.13 10.22 7.59
C ARG A 89 9.63 10.36 7.71
N ILE A 90 9.06 11.28 6.94
CA ILE A 90 7.62 11.35 6.70
C ILE A 90 7.42 10.78 5.31
N VAL A 91 6.70 9.67 5.22
CA VAL A 91 6.33 9.04 3.95
C VAL A 91 4.87 9.35 3.67
N CYS A 92 4.56 9.61 2.41
CA CYS A 92 3.23 9.93 1.92
C CYS A 92 2.91 9.05 0.71
N PHE A 93 1.71 8.50 0.70
CA PHE A 93 1.12 7.83 -0.46
C PHE A 93 -0.06 8.67 -0.93
N ALA A 94 -0.14 8.97 -2.22
CA ALA A 94 -1.26 9.72 -2.79
C ALA A 94 -1.59 9.25 -4.21
N SER A 95 -2.88 9.12 -4.52
CA SER A 95 -3.37 8.91 -5.88
C SER A 95 -4.79 9.43 -6.04
N MET A 96 -5.13 9.84 -7.26
CA MET A 96 -6.46 10.33 -7.65
C MET A 96 -7.18 9.39 -8.64
N ASP A 97 -6.56 8.29 -9.05
CA ASP A 97 -7.09 7.41 -10.09
C ASP A 97 -6.92 5.92 -9.79
N ASP A 98 -5.80 5.50 -9.21
CA ASP A 98 -5.41 4.10 -9.10
C ASP A 98 -5.00 3.65 -7.68
N PHE A 99 -5.48 4.34 -6.63
CA PHE A 99 -5.12 4.06 -5.24
C PHE A 99 -5.36 2.59 -4.82
N ASP A 100 -4.30 1.79 -4.69
CA ASP A 100 -4.39 0.38 -4.27
C ASP A 100 -4.14 0.23 -2.76
N ALA A 101 -5.23 0.25 -2.00
CA ALA A 101 -5.21 0.10 -0.55
C ALA A 101 -4.59 -1.23 -0.08
N ALA A 102 -4.75 -2.33 -0.83
CA ALA A 102 -4.23 -3.64 -0.43
C ALA A 102 -2.71 -3.71 -0.65
N ALA A 103 -2.23 -3.25 -1.82
CA ALA A 103 -0.81 -3.20 -2.13
C ALA A 103 -0.05 -2.31 -1.13
N ILE A 104 -0.56 -1.10 -0.86
CA ILE A 104 0.00 -0.17 0.12
C ILE A 104 0.08 -0.83 1.51
N ALA A 105 -0.99 -1.52 1.94
CA ALA A 105 -1.03 -2.16 3.25
C ALA A 105 0.02 -3.27 3.40
N VAL A 106 0.20 -4.10 2.37
CA VAL A 106 1.23 -5.15 2.35
C VAL A 106 2.62 -4.55 2.41
N VAL A 107 2.90 -3.51 1.62
CA VAL A 107 4.20 -2.82 1.63
C VAL A 107 4.50 -2.24 3.00
N ILE A 108 3.56 -1.54 3.63
CA ILE A 108 3.76 -1.00 4.98
C ILE A 108 3.98 -2.11 6.00
N GLN A 109 3.18 -3.18 5.96
CA GLN A 109 3.32 -4.29 6.91
C GLN A 109 4.70 -4.95 6.83
N ARG A 110 5.21 -5.15 5.62
CA ARG A 110 6.48 -5.84 5.34
C ARG A 110 7.69 -4.93 5.57
N CYS A 111 7.58 -3.65 5.21
CA CYS A 111 8.70 -2.72 5.20
C CYS A 111 8.82 -1.87 6.47
N CYS A 112 7.78 -1.81 7.32
CA CYS A 112 7.76 -0.95 8.50
C CYS A 112 7.62 -1.69 9.86
N PRO A 113 8.39 -2.76 10.14
CA PRO A 113 8.22 -3.53 11.37
C PRO A 113 8.55 -2.73 12.64
N GLU A 114 9.51 -1.80 12.61
CA GLU A 114 9.87 -0.98 13.79
C GLU A 114 8.81 0.09 14.07
N THR A 115 8.24 0.66 13.02
CA THR A 115 7.14 1.62 13.15
C THR A 115 5.87 0.93 13.64
N LEU A 116 5.51 -0.23 13.08
CA LEU A 116 4.34 -1.00 13.49
C LEU A 116 4.45 -1.59 14.90
N ALA A 117 5.67 -1.83 15.39
CA ALA A 117 5.90 -2.20 16.78
C ALA A 117 5.53 -1.08 17.78
N LYS A 118 5.47 0.19 17.33
CA LYS A 118 5.09 1.34 18.17
C LYS A 118 3.58 1.61 18.13
N GLY A 119 2.91 1.21 17.06
CA GLY A 119 1.46 1.37 16.91
C GLY A 119 0.99 1.11 15.48
N PRO A 120 -0.33 0.89 15.28
CA PRO A 120 -0.88 0.66 13.96
C PRO A 120 -0.83 1.91 13.09
N ILE A 121 -0.78 1.70 11.77
CA ILE A 121 -0.92 2.73 10.75
C ILE A 121 -2.28 2.52 10.08
N GLY A 122 -3.01 3.59 9.79
CA GLY A 122 -4.27 3.48 9.07
C GLY A 122 -4.49 4.62 8.11
N PHE A 123 -5.39 4.39 7.16
CA PHE A 123 -5.79 5.37 6.15
C PHE A 123 -7.18 5.06 5.60
N GLU A 124 -7.80 6.07 5.03
CA GLU A 124 -9.04 5.96 4.27
C GLU A 124 -8.80 6.10 2.77
N TRP A 125 -9.74 5.59 2.00
CA TRP A 125 -9.79 5.74 0.54
C TRP A 125 -11.23 5.99 0.10
N ALA A 126 -11.37 6.59 -1.08
CA ALA A 126 -12.65 6.92 -1.68
C ALA A 126 -12.76 6.30 -3.07
N MET A 127 -13.96 5.83 -3.41
CA MET A 127 -14.31 5.44 -4.78
C MET A 127 -15.23 6.49 -5.36
N THR A 128 -14.83 7.06 -6.50
CA THR A 128 -15.56 8.14 -7.18
C THR A 128 -15.90 7.74 -8.61
N CYS A 129 -16.98 8.33 -9.15
CA CYS A 129 -17.41 8.09 -10.52
C CYS A 129 -17.62 9.42 -11.26
N SER A 130 -17.24 9.48 -12.54
CA SER A 130 -17.45 10.65 -13.40
C SER A 130 -18.93 10.94 -13.69
N LYS A 131 -19.84 10.04 -13.29
CA LYS A 131 -21.28 10.15 -13.46
C LYS A 131 -22.02 9.70 -12.20
N PRO A 132 -23.24 10.22 -11.93
CA PRO A 132 -24.04 9.82 -10.77
C PRO A 132 -24.67 8.42 -10.96
N ARG A 133 -23.83 7.39 -11.03
CA ARG A 133 -24.26 6.00 -11.17
C ARG A 133 -24.49 5.37 -9.82
N ILE A 134 -25.60 4.65 -9.71
CA ILE A 134 -25.98 3.92 -8.50
C ILE A 134 -24.92 2.85 -8.22
N GLY A 135 -24.38 2.83 -7.00
CA GLY A 135 -23.41 1.83 -6.56
C GLY A 135 -21.95 2.14 -6.91
N GLU A 136 -21.66 3.21 -7.64
CA GLU A 136 -20.30 3.59 -8.06
C GLU A 136 -19.64 4.63 -7.15
N PHE A 137 -20.23 4.89 -5.98
CA PHE A 137 -19.66 5.75 -4.94
C PHE A 137 -19.46 4.92 -3.68
N GLY A 138 -18.35 5.15 -3.01
CA GLY A 138 -17.99 4.43 -1.80
C GLY A 138 -16.60 4.83 -1.36
N GLY A 139 -15.88 3.85 -0.81
CA GLY A 139 -14.64 4.07 -0.11
C GLY A 139 -14.46 3.00 0.95
N GLY A 140 -13.50 3.20 1.82
CA GLY A 140 -13.22 2.29 2.91
C GLY A 140 -12.09 2.79 3.78
N TRP A 141 -11.64 1.90 4.65
CA TRP A 141 -10.51 2.15 5.53
C TRP A 141 -9.60 0.92 5.55
N CYS A 142 -8.34 1.16 5.87
CA CYS A 142 -7.35 0.13 6.14
C CYS A 142 -6.65 0.43 7.47
N ALA A 143 -6.52 -0.58 8.31
CA ALA A 143 -5.73 -0.55 9.54
C ALA A 143 -4.68 -1.66 9.49
N ILE A 144 -3.42 -1.27 9.61
CA ILE A 144 -2.26 -2.13 9.46
C ILE A 144 -1.63 -2.30 10.83
N PHE A 145 -1.56 -3.56 11.26
CA PHE A 145 -0.90 -3.99 12.48
C PHE A 145 0.34 -4.81 12.11
N ALA A 146 1.23 -4.99 13.08
CA ALA A 146 2.44 -5.79 12.91
C ALA A 146 2.14 -7.26 12.49
N ASP A 147 0.99 -7.79 12.88
CA ASP A 147 0.61 -9.20 12.69
C ASP A 147 -0.59 -9.42 11.76
N ARG A 148 -1.33 -8.37 11.40
CA ARG A 148 -2.51 -8.47 10.52
C ARG A 148 -2.83 -7.16 9.82
N ILE A 149 -3.61 -7.25 8.75
CA ILE A 149 -4.21 -6.13 8.05
C ILE A 149 -5.72 -6.27 8.17
N GLU A 150 -6.39 -5.19 8.52
CA GLU A 150 -7.85 -5.08 8.51
C GLU A 150 -8.22 -4.07 7.44
N ILE A 151 -9.01 -4.50 6.45
CA ILE A 151 -9.51 -3.63 5.38
C ILE A 151 -11.01 -3.87 5.24
N ASP A 152 -11.76 -2.80 5.09
CA ASP A 152 -13.21 -2.86 5.00
C ASP A 152 -13.73 -1.73 4.11
N ALA A 153 -14.80 -2.04 3.38
CA ALA A 153 -15.39 -1.13 2.42
C ALA A 153 -16.74 -0.63 2.92
N THR A 154 -17.03 0.64 2.66
CA THR A 154 -18.26 1.31 3.11
C THR A 154 -19.54 0.64 2.58
N ASN A 155 -19.49 0.01 1.40
CA ASN A 155 -20.60 -0.77 0.85
C ASN A 155 -20.84 -2.07 1.64
N GLU A 156 -19.78 -2.75 2.09
CA GLU A 156 -19.87 -3.95 2.93
C GLU A 156 -20.37 -3.58 4.33
N ALA A 157 -19.84 -2.49 4.91
CA ALA A 157 -20.30 -1.95 6.18
C ALA A 157 -21.79 -1.58 6.13
N LEU A 158 -22.23 -0.91 5.06
CA LEU A 158 -23.64 -0.62 4.83
C LEU A 158 -24.46 -1.91 4.70
N SER A 159 -23.96 -2.91 3.97
CA SER A 159 -24.65 -4.19 3.80
C SER A 159 -24.87 -4.92 5.13
N ARG A 160 -23.85 -4.96 6.00
CA ARG A 160 -23.96 -5.53 7.36
C ARG A 160 -24.96 -4.77 8.23
N ALA A 161 -24.94 -3.43 8.17
CA ALA A 161 -25.90 -2.61 8.90
C ALA A 161 -27.34 -2.86 8.43
N LEU A 162 -27.56 -3.03 7.12
CA LEU A 162 -28.88 -3.35 6.56
C LEU A 162 -29.34 -4.77 6.86
N ALA A 163 -28.42 -5.73 7.01
CA ALA A 163 -28.72 -7.10 7.44
C ALA A 163 -29.14 -7.18 8.92
N GLY A 164 -28.92 -6.12 9.70
CA GLY A 164 -29.21 -6.08 11.13
C GLY A 164 -28.06 -6.54 12.01
N ASP A 165 -26.85 -6.68 11.47
CA ASP A 165 -25.64 -7.09 12.21
C ASP A 165 -24.99 -5.91 12.97
N GLY A 166 -25.77 -4.88 13.28
CA GLY A 166 -25.32 -3.64 13.91
C GLY A 166 -25.34 -3.70 15.45
N ASN A 167 -24.20 -4.09 16.01
CA ASN A 167 -23.77 -4.14 17.44
C ASN A 167 -24.27 -5.31 18.30
#